data_AF-A0A3D0DDZ2-F1
#
_entry.id   AF-A0A3D0DDZ2-F1
#
_cell.length_a   1.000
_cell.length_b   1.000
_cell.length_c   1.000
_cell.angle_alpha   90.00
_cell.angle_beta   90.00
_cell.angle_gamma   90.00
#
_symmetry.space_group_name_H-M   'P 1'
#
loop_
_entity.id
_entity.type
_entity.pdbx_description
1 polymer ?
#
loop_
_entity_poly.entity_id
_entity_poly.type
_entity_poly.pdbx_seq_one_letter_code
_entity_poly.pdbx_strand_id
1 'polypeptide(L)'
;YQDKSFTFITKTPPAAVLLKKAAKLEKGSAEPNRNKVGMVTRSQVKEIAKLKMPDLNAMDIDMAESMVAGTARSMGIDVIEG
;
A
#
# COMPACT_ATOMS: atom_id res chain seq x y z
N TYR A 1 4.43 19.42 26.55
CA TYR A 1 3.97 18.59 27.67
C TYR A 1 4.93 18.78 28.84
N GLN A 2 4.64 19.76 29.69
CA GLN A 2 5.22 19.86 31.04
C GLN A 2 4.30 19.16 32.05
N ASP A 3 3.01 19.16 31.73
CA ASP A 3 2.02 18.21 32.18
C ASP A 3 2.21 16.89 31.41
N LYS A 4 1.97 15.75 32.07
CA LYS A 4 2.14 14.40 31.49
C LYS A 4 1.10 14.06 30.40
N SER A 5 0.56 15.05 29.70
CA SER A 5 -0.37 14.86 28.60
C SER A 5 0.39 14.43 27.34
N PHE A 6 -0.31 13.71 26.45
CA PHE A 6 0.21 13.34 25.15
C PHE A 6 -0.94 13.29 24.14
N THR A 7 -0.61 13.53 22.88
CA THR A 7 -1.52 13.39 21.74
C THR A 7 -0.96 12.34 20.80
N PHE A 8 -1.83 11.53 20.22
CA PHE A 8 -1.48 10.62 19.14
C PHE A 8 -2.52 10.71 18.03
N ILE A 9 -2.09 10.38 16.81
CA ILE A 9 -2.93 10.39 15.62
C ILE A 9 -2.87 8.98 15.02
N THR A 10 -4.03 8.38 14.78
CA THR A 10 -4.14 7.10 14.07
C THR A 10 -4.08 7.35 12.57
N LYS A 11 -2.98 6.93 11.95
CA LYS A 11 -2.83 6.94 10.48
C LYS A 11 -3.61 5.81 9.81
N THR A 12 -3.77 5.90 8.50
CA THR A 12 -4.33 4.85 7.67
C THR A 12 -3.51 3.55 7.76
N PRO A 13 -4.15 2.39 7.54
CA PRO A 13 -3.47 1.11 7.54
C PRO A 13 -2.25 1.07 6.59
N PRO A 14 -1.22 0.25 6.88
CA PRO A 14 -0.06 0.10 6.01
C PRO A 14 -0.47 -0.36 4.61
N ALA A 15 0.19 0.17 3.57
CA ALA A 15 -0.09 -0.19 2.18
C ALA A 15 0.05 -1.71 1.94
N ALA A 16 1.03 -2.34 2.60
CA ALA A 16 1.23 -3.79 2.54
C ALA A 16 0.03 -4.62 3.01
N VAL A 17 -0.69 -4.16 4.04
CA VAL A 17 -1.88 -4.87 4.55
C VAL A 17 -3.05 -4.71 3.58
N LEU A 18 -3.22 -3.51 3.03
CA LEU A 18 -4.26 -3.21 2.05
C LEU A 18 -4.04 -4.01 0.75
N LEU A 19 -2.79 -4.09 0.27
CA LEU A 19 -2.41 -4.87 -0.90
C LEU A 19 -2.62 -6.37 -0.69
N LYS A 20 -2.25 -6.90 0.48
CA LYS A 20 -2.55 -8.30 0.84
C LYS A 20 -4.04 -8.59 0.81
N LYS A 21 -4.87 -7.70 1.36
CA LYS A 21 -6.33 -7.84 1.35
C LYS A 21 -6.89 -7.81 -0.07
N ALA A 22 -6.41 -6.89 -0.91
CA ALA A 22 -6.82 -6.78 -2.32
C ALA A 22 -6.41 -8.03 -3.13
N ALA A 23 -5.20 -8.55 -2.89
CA ALA A 23 -4.68 -9.76 -3.52
C ALA A 23 -5.19 -11.08 -2.88
N LYS A 24 -5.97 -11.00 -1.79
CA LYS A 24 -6.45 -12.13 -0.98
C LYS A 24 -5.31 -13.04 -0.47
N LEU A 25 -4.22 -12.43 0.00
CA LEU A 25 -3.04 -13.12 0.53
C LEU A 25 -2.88 -12.91 2.04
N GLU A 26 -2.40 -13.94 2.74
CA GLU A 26 -2.00 -13.81 4.14
C GLU A 26 -0.55 -13.29 4.29
N LYS A 27 0.34 -13.70 3.38
CA LYS A 27 1.76 -13.36 3.38
C LYS A 27 2.22 -12.86 2.00
N GLY A 28 3.22 -11.99 2.01
CA GLY A 28 3.91 -11.56 0.79
C GLY A 28 5.01 -12.57 0.43
N SER A 29 5.68 -12.33 -0.70
CA SER A 29 6.76 -13.19 -1.17
C SER A 29 7.99 -13.11 -0.28
N ALA A 30 8.60 -14.25 0.01
CA ALA A 30 9.93 -14.32 0.63
C ALA A 30 11.05 -13.96 -0.35
N GLU A 31 10.79 -14.04 -1.66
CA GLU A 31 11.71 -13.63 -2.73
C GLU A 31 10.96 -12.74 -3.76
N PRO A 32 10.63 -11.47 -3.43
CA PRO A 32 9.74 -10.60 -4.22
C PRO A 32 10.07 -10.40 -5.70
N ASN A 33 11.36 -10.47 -6.04
CA ASN A 33 11.86 -10.29 -7.40
C ASN A 33 11.88 -11.59 -8.21
N ARG A 34 11.69 -12.75 -7.58
CA ARG A 34 11.76 -14.07 -8.22
C ARG A 34 10.42 -14.79 -8.19
N ASN A 35 9.76 -14.76 -7.04
CA ASN A 35 8.49 -15.44 -6.83
C ASN A 35 7.37 -14.41 -6.68
N LYS A 36 6.46 -14.40 -7.65
CA LYS A 36 5.26 -13.57 -7.65
C LYS A 36 4.13 -14.36 -6.99
N VAL A 37 3.61 -13.84 -5.89
CA VAL A 37 2.66 -14.54 -5.01
C VAL A 37 1.23 -14.00 -5.11
N GLY A 38 1.01 -12.93 -5.87
CA GLY A 38 -0.33 -12.39 -6.10
C GLY A 38 -0.36 -11.32 -7.17
N MET A 39 -1.59 -10.89 -7.49
CA MET A 39 -1.85 -9.89 -8.52
C MET A 39 -2.92 -8.93 -8.02
N VAL A 40 -2.80 -7.65 -8.37
CA VAL A 40 -3.81 -6.62 -8.12
C VAL A 40 -4.04 -5.81 -9.38
N THR A 41 -5.25 -5.35 -9.60
CA THR A 41 -5.54 -4.48 -10.75
C THR A 41 -5.13 -3.05 -10.45
N ARG A 42 -4.83 -2.28 -11.50
CA ARG A 42 -4.54 -0.85 -11.39
C ARG A 42 -5.67 -0.08 -10.69
N SER A 43 -6.92 -0.46 -10.96
CA SER A 43 -8.10 0.07 -10.28
C SER A 43 -8.06 -0.13 -8.76
N GLN A 44 -7.66 -1.32 -8.28
CA GLN A 44 -7.48 -1.58 -6.84
C GLN A 44 -6.32 -0.78 -6.24
N VAL A 45 -5.20 -0.65 -6.95
CA VAL A 45 -4.07 0.17 -6.52
C VAL A 45 -4.49 1.62 -6.35
N LYS A 46 -5.29 2.15 -7.27
CA LYS A 46 -5.84 3.51 -7.21
C LYS A 46 -6.77 3.72 -6.03
N GLU A 47 -7.62 2.75 -5.69
CA GLU A 47 -8.47 2.81 -4.49
C GLU A 47 -7.63 2.85 -3.21
N ILE A 48 -6.59 2.01 -3.13
CA ILE A 48 -5.65 2.00 -2.00
C ILE A 48 -4.91 3.34 -1.91
N ALA A 49 -4.47 3.89 -3.04
CA ALA A 49 -3.82 5.19 -3.09
C ALA A 49 -4.73 6.33 -2.61
N LYS A 50 -6.00 6.36 -3.04
CA LYS A 50 -7.00 7.32 -2.55
C LYS A 50 -7.21 7.23 -1.04
N LEU A 51 -7.35 6.01 -0.52
CA LEU A 51 -7.50 5.78 0.91
C LEU A 51 -6.29 6.28 1.70
N LYS A 52 -5.09 6.07 1.16
CA LYS A 52 -3.83 6.40 1.84
C LYS A 52 -3.38 7.84 1.62
N MET A 53 -3.93 8.55 0.64
CA MET A 53 -3.56 9.91 0.26
C MET A 53 -3.38 10.89 1.42
N PRO A 54 -4.22 10.91 2.48
CA PRO A 54 -4.04 11.82 3.61
C PRO A 54 -2.73 11.62 4.39
N ASP A 55 -2.12 10.43 4.29
CA ASP A 55 -0.86 10.09 4.96
C ASP A 55 0.35 10.03 4.02
N LEU A 56 0.13 10.16 2.71
CA LEU A 56 1.20 10.16 1.71
C LEU A 56 1.68 11.59 1.47
N ASN A 57 2.93 11.70 1.03
CA ASN A 57 3.52 12.95 0.56
C ASN A 57 3.36 13.15 -0.95
N ALA A 58 2.46 12.40 -1.59
CA ALA A 58 2.19 12.48 -3.01
C ALA A 58 1.48 13.79 -3.36
N MET A 59 1.84 14.38 -4.50
CA MET A 59 1.22 15.64 -4.98
C MET A 59 -0.09 15.41 -5.73
N ASP A 60 -0.20 14.25 -6.37
CA ASP A 60 -1.37 13.82 -7.13
C ASP A 60 -1.65 12.32 -6.91
N ILE A 61 -2.75 11.86 -7.48
CA ILE A 61 -3.18 10.47 -7.33
C ILE A 61 -2.26 9.49 -8.07
N ASP A 62 -1.60 9.92 -9.15
CA ASP A 62 -0.75 9.06 -9.98
C ASP A 62 0.58 8.78 -9.27
N MET A 63 1.14 9.78 -8.59
CA MET A 63 2.27 9.62 -7.68
C MET A 63 1.91 8.68 -6.53
N ALA A 64 0.74 8.86 -5.92
CA ALA A 64 0.28 7.98 -4.84
C ALA A 64 0.11 6.54 -5.33
N GLU A 65 -0.44 6.34 -6.53
CA GLU A 65 -0.54 5.04 -7.19
C GLU A 65 0.84 4.42 -7.41
N SER A 66 1.82 5.18 -7.89
CA SER A 66 3.20 4.72 -8.08
C SER A 66 3.86 4.30 -6.76
N MET A 67 3.61 5.01 -5.66
CA MET A 67 4.11 4.63 -4.33
C MET A 67 3.51 3.30 -3.85
N VAL A 68 2.20 3.10 -4.04
CA VAL A 68 1.52 1.86 -3.69
C VAL A 68 1.98 0.71 -4.59
N ALA A 69 2.13 0.96 -5.90
CA ALA A 69 2.65 -0.01 -6.86
C ALA A 69 4.10 -0.44 -6.52
N GLY A 70 4.94 0.50 -6.07
CA GLY A 70 6.28 0.18 -5.57
C GLY A 70 6.25 -0.79 -4.39
N THR A 71 5.30 -0.60 -3.47
CA THR A 71 5.07 -1.52 -2.34
C THR A 71 4.59 -2.89 -2.82
N ALA A 72 3.70 -2.95 -3.81
CA ALA A 72 3.25 -4.21 -4.40
C ALA A 72 4.43 -5.00 -4.99
N ARG A 73 5.29 -4.33 -5.77
CA ARG A 73 6.50 -4.93 -6.35
C ARG A 73 7.45 -5.49 -5.29
N SER A 74 7.71 -4.74 -4.22
CA SER A 74 8.58 -5.19 -3.13
C SER A 74 7.97 -6.33 -2.30
N MET A 75 6.70 -6.65 -2.50
CA MET A 75 6.01 -7.79 -1.87
C MET A 75 5.85 -8.99 -2.80
N GLY A 76 6.31 -8.90 -4.05
CA GLY A 76 6.09 -9.93 -5.07
C GLY A 76 4.64 -9.99 -5.54
N ILE A 77 3.93 -8.86 -5.53
CA ILE A 77 2.59 -8.72 -6.09
C ILE A 77 2.71 -7.97 -7.41
N ASP A 78 2.17 -8.55 -8.48
CA ASP A 78 2.15 -7.90 -9.79
C ASP A 78 0.94 -6.98 -9.95
N VAL A 79 1.16 -5.85 -10.60
CA VAL A 79 0.10 -4.88 -10.93
C VAL A 79 -0.25 -5.09 -12.39
N ILE A 80 -1.51 -5.46 -12.65
CA ILE A 80 -2.04 -5.66 -14.00
C ILE A 80 -2.96 -4.52 -14.42
N GLU A 81 -2.95 -4.21 -15.71
CA GLU A 81 -3.98 -3.37 -16.34
C GLU A 81 -5.29 -4.16 -16.32
N GLY A 82 -6.32 -3.62 -15.68
CA GLY A 82 -7.62 -4.26 -15.48
C GLY A 82 -8.70 -3.26 -15.16
#